data_AF-A0A952SQT5-F1
#
_entry.id   AF-A0A952SQT5-F1
#
_cell.length_a   1.000
_cell.length_b   1.000
_cell.length_c   1.000
_cell.angle_alpha   90.00
_cell.angle_beta   90.00
_cell.angle_gamma   90.00
#
_symmetry.space_group_name_H-M   'P 1'
#
loop_
_entity.id
_entity.type
_entity.pdbx_description
1 polymer ?
#
loop_
_entity_poly.entity_id
_entity_poly.type
_entity_poly.pdbx_seq_one_letter_code
_entity_poly.pdbx_strand_id
1 'polypeptide(L)'
;MIGQELQHTELIPTAVDGEAKSESQLLPTMLLAFGTLILVITITRLLRKATNRQRTQVAESPREVITRVRTEATASREPLSTMMAEASELSRTLAKTLDAKAARLELLIEQADERLQTLRELVASAQAHETGPSASGQLDRQVVNMADEGCDAIQIARKLHCSIGEVELILALRQSTYRSGG
;
A
#
# COMPACT_ATOMS: atom_id res chain seq x y z
N MET A 1 -13.77 56.36 -52.30
CA MET A 1 -13.94 55.91 -53.69
C MET A 1 -14.00 54.39 -53.67
N ILE A 2 -15.20 53.82 -53.89
CA ILE A 2 -15.57 53.01 -55.08
C ILE A 2 -14.98 51.60 -54.96
N GLY A 3 -15.68 50.47 -55.00
CA GLY A 3 -17.08 50.09 -55.24
C GLY A 3 -17.18 48.61 -54.77
N GLN A 4 -18.29 48.14 -54.20
CA GLN A 4 -19.51 47.69 -54.86
C GLN A 4 -19.32 46.56 -55.89
N GLU A 5 -20.18 45.53 -55.74
CA GLU A 5 -20.66 44.53 -56.71
C GLU A 5 -19.97 43.15 -56.77
N LEU A 6 -20.74 42.14 -56.34
CA LEU A 6 -21.06 40.82 -56.94
C LEU A 6 -20.98 39.70 -55.91
N GLN A 7 -22.10 39.37 -55.24
CA GLN A 7 -23.07 38.36 -55.69
C GLN A 7 -22.43 36.98 -55.94
N HIS A 8 -22.63 36.06 -54.99
CA HIS A 8 -23.04 34.70 -55.35
C HIS A 8 -23.84 34.08 -54.21
N THR A 9 -25.15 34.12 -54.42
CA THR A 9 -26.18 33.38 -53.73
C THR A 9 -25.98 31.88 -53.99
N GLU A 10 -25.44 31.15 -53.02
CA GLU A 10 -25.62 29.70 -52.98
C GLU A 10 -26.78 29.35 -52.04
N LEU A 11 -27.80 28.76 -52.66
CA LEU A 11 -28.97 28.17 -52.05
C LEU A 11 -28.55 26.99 -51.17
N ILE A 12 -28.62 27.16 -49.84
CA ILE A 12 -28.56 26.03 -48.91
C ILE A 12 -29.98 25.47 -48.77
N PRO A 13 -30.23 24.18 -49.07
CA PRO A 13 -31.54 23.57 -48.97
C PRO A 13 -31.96 23.38 -47.51
N THR A 14 -33.06 24.00 -47.12
CA THR A 14 -33.79 23.70 -45.87
C THR A 14 -34.72 22.50 -46.11
N ALA A 15 -34.16 21.29 -46.07
CA ALA A 15 -34.94 20.07 -45.82
C ALA A 15 -34.94 19.86 -44.29
N VAL A 16 -36.04 20.14 -43.60
CA VAL A 16 -37.03 19.13 -43.20
C VAL A 16 -36.35 17.92 -42.53
N ASP A 17 -36.16 18.03 -41.22
CA ASP A 17 -36.11 16.89 -40.30
C ASP A 17 -36.94 17.25 -39.07
N GLY A 18 -38.25 17.29 -39.29
CA GLY A 18 -39.24 17.21 -38.22
C GLY A 18 -39.44 15.76 -37.79
N GLU A 19 -39.73 15.58 -36.50
CA GLU A 19 -40.43 14.43 -35.90
C GLU A 19 -39.69 13.17 -35.42
N ALA A 20 -38.36 13.17 -35.23
CA ALA A 20 -37.69 12.02 -34.58
C ALA A 20 -37.10 12.26 -33.18
N LYS A 21 -37.39 13.41 -32.52
CA LYS A 21 -36.76 13.78 -31.23
C LYS A 21 -37.64 13.66 -29.97
N SER A 22 -38.91 13.26 -30.10
CA SER A 22 -39.83 13.26 -28.95
C SER A 22 -39.81 11.98 -28.10
N GLU A 23 -39.54 10.80 -28.65
CA GLU A 23 -39.67 9.57 -27.85
C GLU A 23 -38.59 9.42 -26.76
N SER A 24 -37.35 9.88 -27.02
CA SER A 24 -36.26 9.78 -26.05
C SER A 24 -36.34 10.83 -24.93
N GLN A 25 -37.09 11.93 -25.12
CA GLN A 25 -37.31 12.95 -24.08
C GLN A 25 -38.50 12.63 -23.16
N LEU A 26 -39.44 11.81 -23.63
CA LEU A 26 -40.62 11.43 -22.83
C LEU A 26 -40.25 10.44 -21.70
N LEU A 27 -39.27 9.58 -21.89
CA LEU A 27 -38.82 8.64 -20.84
C LEU A 27 -38.24 9.34 -19.59
N PRO A 28 -37.25 10.26 -19.68
CA PRO A 28 -36.69 10.90 -18.49
C PRO A 28 -37.70 11.85 -17.81
N THR A 29 -38.58 12.49 -18.57
CA THR A 29 -39.62 13.37 -18.01
C THR A 29 -40.68 12.57 -17.23
N MET A 30 -41.11 11.42 -17.74
CA MET A 30 -42.02 10.52 -17.02
C MET A 30 -41.40 9.96 -15.74
N LEU A 31 -40.10 9.61 -15.75
CA LEU A 31 -39.40 9.13 -14.57
C LEU A 31 -39.34 10.19 -13.45
N LEU A 32 -39.04 11.44 -13.81
CA LEU A 32 -38.96 12.56 -12.87
C LEU A 32 -40.33 12.92 -12.31
N ALA A 33 -41.38 12.90 -13.15
CA ALA A 33 -42.76 13.08 -12.72
C ALA A 33 -43.21 11.98 -11.73
N PHE A 34 -42.83 10.71 -11.97
CA PHE A 34 -43.19 9.62 -11.07
C PHE A 34 -42.47 9.70 -9.72
N GLY A 35 -41.17 10.06 -9.74
CA GLY A 35 -40.39 10.25 -8.53
C GLY A 35 -40.92 11.38 -7.64
N THR A 36 -41.28 12.51 -8.25
CA THR A 36 -41.89 13.64 -7.52
C THR A 36 -43.26 13.29 -6.96
N LEU A 37 -44.09 12.56 -7.71
CA LEU A 37 -45.39 12.08 -7.23
C LEU A 37 -45.24 11.18 -5.98
N ILE A 38 -44.32 10.21 -6.00
CA ILE A 38 -44.06 9.31 -4.86
C ILE A 38 -43.55 10.11 -3.64
N LEU A 39 -42.67 11.09 -3.86
CA LEU A 39 -42.16 11.96 -2.80
C LEU A 39 -43.29 12.77 -2.13
N VAL A 40 -44.17 13.37 -2.93
CA VAL A 40 -45.33 14.13 -2.41
C VAL A 40 -46.27 13.22 -1.63
N ILE A 41 -46.54 12.01 -2.12
CA ILE A 41 -47.41 11.03 -1.43
C ILE A 41 -46.79 10.60 -0.09
N THR A 42 -45.48 10.35 -0.03
CA THR A 42 -44.80 9.94 1.21
C THR A 42 -44.78 11.06 2.24
N ILE A 43 -44.46 12.30 1.83
CA ILE A 43 -44.52 13.48 2.70
C ILE A 43 -45.94 13.71 3.23
N THR A 44 -46.96 13.62 2.36
CA THR A 44 -48.36 13.79 2.74
C THR A 44 -48.81 12.72 3.74
N ARG A 45 -48.37 11.47 3.56
CA ARG A 45 -48.65 10.37 4.51
C ARG A 45 -47.98 10.60 5.87
N LEU A 46 -46.75 11.09 5.91
CA LEU A 46 -46.03 11.41 7.15
C LEU A 46 -46.68 12.57 7.90
N LEU A 47 -47.06 13.64 7.18
CA LEU A 47 -47.72 14.81 7.76
C LEU A 47 -49.13 14.48 8.29
N ARG A 48 -49.92 13.68 7.56
CA ARG A 48 -51.23 13.20 8.02
C ARG A 48 -51.12 12.30 9.27
N LYS A 49 -50.08 11.46 9.34
CA LYS A 49 -49.85 10.60 10.50
C LYS A 49 -49.46 11.41 11.75
N ALA A 50 -48.71 12.50 11.59
CA ALA A 50 -48.35 13.40 12.67
C ALA A 50 -49.55 14.21 13.18
N THR A 51 -50.37 14.75 12.28
CA THR A 51 -51.54 15.58 12.64
C THR A 51 -52.68 14.78 13.26
N ASN A 52 -52.91 13.52 12.85
CA ASN A 52 -53.95 12.70 13.46
C ASN A 52 -53.62 12.24 14.90
N ARG A 53 -52.35 12.32 15.33
CA ARG A 53 -51.96 12.04 16.73
C ARG A 53 -52.27 13.20 17.68
N GLN A 54 -52.33 14.43 17.17
CA GLN A 54 -52.59 15.62 18.00
C GLN A 54 -54.04 15.77 18.45
N ARG A 55 -55.01 15.24 17.68
CA ARG A 55 -56.44 15.43 18.01
C ARG A 55 -56.92 14.55 19.17
N THR A 56 -56.13 13.56 19.59
CA THR A 56 -56.43 12.68 20.74
C THR A 56 -55.61 13.03 22.00
N GLN A 57 -54.77 14.07 21.97
CA GLN A 57 -53.87 14.46 23.07
C GLN A 57 -54.38 15.61 23.96
N VAL A 58 -55.65 15.98 23.87
CA VAL A 58 -56.24 16.97 24.79
C VAL A 58 -56.68 16.28 26.08
N ALA A 59 -55.70 16.02 26.97
CA ALA A 59 -55.82 15.94 28.44
C ALA A 59 -54.65 15.13 29.09
N GLU A 60 -53.45 15.17 28.53
CA GLU A 60 -52.30 14.51 29.16
C GLU A 60 -51.76 15.40 30.29
N SER A 61 -51.76 14.87 31.52
CA SER A 61 -51.41 15.62 32.73
C SER A 61 -49.93 16.03 32.70
N PRO A 62 -49.53 17.23 33.17
CA PRO A 62 -48.12 17.63 33.28
C PRO A 62 -47.24 16.62 34.03
N ARG A 63 -47.85 15.81 34.92
CA ARG A 63 -47.15 14.71 35.61
C ARG A 63 -46.79 13.55 34.67
N GLU A 64 -47.60 13.28 33.65
CA GLU A 64 -47.35 12.24 32.64
C GLU A 64 -46.24 12.64 31.66
N VAL A 65 -46.07 13.94 31.39
CA VAL A 65 -44.96 14.43 30.57
C VAL A 65 -43.62 14.22 31.29
N ILE A 66 -43.55 14.51 32.59
CA ILE A 66 -42.33 14.33 33.38
C ILE A 66 -41.97 12.85 33.49
N THR A 67 -42.96 11.96 33.67
CA THR A 67 -42.68 10.52 33.71
C THR A 67 -42.19 10.00 32.36
N ARG A 68 -42.77 10.46 31.24
CA ARG A 68 -42.30 10.09 29.89
C ARG A 68 -40.87 10.53 29.61
N VAL A 69 -40.56 11.79 29.87
CA VAL A 69 -39.19 12.31 29.67
C VAL A 69 -38.19 11.55 30.55
N ARG A 70 -38.56 11.22 31.79
CA ARG A 70 -37.70 10.42 32.67
C ARG A 70 -37.50 9.01 32.14
N THR A 71 -38.56 8.34 31.68
CA THR A 71 -38.48 6.99 31.12
C THR A 71 -37.67 6.94 29.83
N GLU A 72 -37.79 7.95 28.98
CA GLU A 72 -37.05 8.06 27.71
C GLU A 72 -35.57 8.39 27.94
N ALA A 73 -35.27 9.23 28.93
CA ALA A 73 -33.90 9.50 29.37
C ALA A 73 -33.23 8.26 29.98
N THR A 74 -33.97 7.42 30.73
CA THR A 74 -33.42 6.15 31.22
C THR A 74 -33.25 5.12 30.09
N ALA A 75 -34.22 5.03 29.17
CA ALA A 75 -34.18 4.08 28.05
C ALA A 75 -33.04 4.38 27.06
N SER A 76 -32.64 5.65 26.90
CA SER A 76 -31.50 6.05 26.07
C SER A 76 -30.15 5.89 26.78
N ARG A 77 -30.12 5.84 28.12
CA ARG A 77 -28.90 5.67 28.91
C ARG A 77 -28.42 4.22 28.94
N GLU A 78 -29.34 3.27 28.99
CA GLU A 78 -29.03 1.84 28.92
C GLU A 78 -28.17 1.45 27.71
N PRO A 79 -28.53 1.77 26.45
CA PRO A 79 -27.73 1.39 25.28
C PRO A 79 -26.34 2.04 25.28
N LEU A 80 -26.20 3.29 25.76
CA LEU A 80 -24.89 3.93 25.90
C LEU A 80 -24.01 3.22 26.93
N SER A 81 -24.59 2.81 28.06
CA SER A 81 -23.84 2.07 29.09
C SER A 81 -23.35 0.72 28.57
N THR A 82 -24.17 0.04 27.77
CA THR A 82 -23.78 -1.22 27.09
C THR A 82 -22.66 -0.99 26.09
N MET A 83 -22.75 0.03 25.23
CA MET A 83 -21.70 0.36 24.26
C MET A 83 -20.38 0.73 24.95
N MET A 84 -20.42 1.45 26.07
CA MET A 84 -19.21 1.77 26.83
C MET A 84 -18.59 0.52 27.47
N ALA A 85 -19.42 -0.40 27.96
CA ALA A 85 -18.95 -1.68 28.48
C ALA A 85 -18.28 -2.52 27.38
N GLU A 86 -18.91 -2.64 26.21
CA GLU A 86 -18.36 -3.33 25.05
C GLU A 86 -17.05 -2.69 24.56
N ALA A 87 -16.99 -1.35 24.47
CA ALA A 87 -15.77 -0.63 24.09
C ALA A 87 -14.63 -0.86 25.10
N SER A 88 -14.95 -0.90 26.40
CA SER A 88 -13.99 -1.23 27.44
C SER A 88 -13.49 -2.67 27.34
N GLU A 89 -14.37 -3.62 27.02
CA GLU A 89 -14.01 -5.03 26.84
C GLU A 89 -13.14 -5.24 25.59
N LEU A 90 -13.49 -4.59 24.48
CA LEU A 90 -12.71 -4.59 23.25
C LEU A 90 -11.32 -3.99 23.50
N SER A 91 -11.24 -2.85 24.19
CA SER A 91 -9.96 -2.22 24.54
C SER A 91 -9.09 -3.14 25.38
N ARG A 92 -9.69 -3.84 26.36
CA ARG A 92 -8.99 -4.82 27.20
C ARG A 92 -8.49 -6.02 26.39
N THR A 93 -9.28 -6.47 25.41
CA THR A 93 -8.89 -7.55 24.50
C THR A 93 -7.74 -7.12 23.59
N LEU A 94 -7.81 -5.91 23.02
CA LEU A 94 -6.73 -5.35 22.22
C LEU A 94 -5.43 -5.25 23.01
N ALA A 95 -5.47 -4.73 24.24
CA ALA A 95 -4.30 -4.66 25.12
C ALA A 95 -3.64 -6.04 25.28
N LYS A 96 -4.42 -7.07 25.62
CA LYS A 96 -3.91 -8.45 25.73
C LYS A 96 -3.26 -8.95 24.43
N THR A 97 -3.87 -8.65 23.28
CA THR A 97 -3.30 -9.08 21.99
C THR A 97 -2.01 -8.34 21.64
N LEU A 98 -1.90 -7.06 22.03
CA LEU A 98 -0.68 -6.27 21.82
C LEU A 98 0.44 -6.77 22.73
N ASP A 99 0.16 -7.06 23.99
CA ASP A 99 1.13 -7.63 24.93
C ASP A 99 1.69 -8.96 24.42
N ALA A 100 0.82 -9.86 23.93
CA ALA A 100 1.24 -11.13 23.36
C ALA A 100 2.10 -10.96 22.09
N LYS A 101 1.77 -9.96 21.25
CA LYS A 101 2.56 -9.64 20.05
C LYS A 101 3.91 -9.02 20.40
N ALA A 102 3.96 -8.15 21.40
CA ALA A 102 5.19 -7.55 21.89
C ALA A 102 6.16 -8.62 22.41
N ALA A 103 5.68 -9.53 23.28
CA ALA A 103 6.47 -10.65 23.79
C ALA A 103 7.00 -11.55 22.65
N ARG A 104 6.18 -11.79 21.62
CA ARG A 104 6.61 -12.56 20.43
C ARG A 104 7.69 -11.83 19.64
N LEU A 105 7.61 -10.50 19.51
CA LEU A 105 8.62 -9.71 18.82
C LEU A 105 9.94 -9.69 19.57
N GLU A 106 9.91 -9.54 20.90
CA GLU A 106 11.12 -9.64 21.75
C GLU A 106 11.83 -10.98 21.54
N LEU A 107 11.09 -12.09 21.53
CA LEU A 107 11.65 -13.41 21.27
C LEU A 107 12.25 -13.55 19.86
N LEU A 108 11.61 -12.97 18.85
CA LEU A 108 12.14 -12.99 17.48
C LEU A 108 13.41 -12.14 17.33
N ILE A 109 13.51 -11.03 18.06
CA ILE A 109 14.72 -10.19 18.09
C ILE A 109 15.87 -10.96 18.73
N GLU A 110 15.65 -11.58 19.89
CA GLU A 110 16.64 -12.41 20.57
C GLU A 110 17.17 -13.53 19.63
N GLN A 111 16.26 -14.23 18.93
CA GLN A 111 16.63 -15.26 17.96
C GLN A 111 17.41 -14.71 16.76
N ALA A 112 17.08 -13.51 16.30
CA ALA A 112 17.80 -12.88 15.20
C ALA A 112 19.22 -12.50 15.63
N ASP A 113 19.39 -11.98 16.85
CA ASP A 113 20.69 -11.61 17.41
C ASP A 113 21.57 -12.85 17.63
N GLU A 114 21.02 -13.95 18.16
CA GLU A 114 21.74 -15.23 18.31
C GLU A 114 22.26 -15.75 16.96
N ARG A 115 21.41 -15.71 15.93
CA ARG A 115 21.80 -16.11 14.57
C ARG A 115 22.85 -15.19 13.97
N LEU A 116 22.74 -13.89 14.22
CA LEU A 116 23.69 -12.91 13.73
C LEU A 116 25.05 -13.08 14.40
N GLN A 117 25.09 -13.37 15.70
CA GLN A 117 26.31 -13.72 16.41
C GLN A 117 26.94 -15.00 15.84
N THR A 118 26.14 -16.06 15.66
CA THR A 118 26.60 -17.32 15.04
C THR A 118 27.22 -17.06 13.66
N LEU A 119 26.57 -16.26 12.82
CA LEU A 119 27.10 -15.89 11.51
C LEU A 119 28.40 -15.09 11.61
N ARG A 120 28.49 -14.14 12.55
CA ARG A 120 29.73 -13.38 12.78
C ARG A 120 30.88 -14.29 13.20
N GLU A 121 30.63 -15.28 14.07
CA GLU A 121 31.63 -16.27 14.50
C GLU A 121 32.09 -17.15 13.33
N LEU A 122 31.16 -17.60 12.47
CA LEU A 122 31.48 -18.36 11.27
C LEU A 122 32.31 -17.54 10.27
N VAL A 123 31.93 -16.27 10.04
CA VAL A 123 32.67 -15.36 9.16
C VAL A 123 34.06 -15.06 9.73
N ALA A 124 34.17 -14.79 11.03
CA ALA A 124 35.45 -14.58 11.69
C ALA A 124 36.36 -15.81 11.59
N SER A 125 35.79 -17.01 11.74
CA SER A 125 36.51 -18.28 11.58
C SER A 125 36.98 -18.50 10.14
N ALA A 126 36.14 -18.18 9.15
CA ALA A 126 36.51 -18.24 7.74
C ALA A 126 37.65 -17.24 7.40
N GLN A 127 37.54 -16.00 7.87
CA GLN A 127 38.56 -14.98 7.68
C GLN A 127 39.89 -15.32 8.37
N ALA A 128 39.84 -15.91 9.58
CA ALA A 128 41.04 -16.39 10.26
C ALA A 128 41.74 -17.50 9.46
N HIS A 129 40.98 -18.34 8.75
CA HIS A 129 41.54 -19.35 7.85
C HIS A 129 42.19 -18.71 6.59
N GLU A 130 41.62 -17.63 6.07
CA GLU A 130 42.17 -16.90 4.91
C GLU A 130 43.39 -16.02 5.24
N THR A 131 43.52 -15.54 6.49
CA THR A 131 44.60 -14.64 6.97
C THR A 131 45.76 -15.34 7.68
N GLY A 132 45.68 -16.66 7.93
CA GLY A 132 46.90 -17.48 8.00
C GLY A 132 47.71 -17.34 6.70
N PRO A 133 49.01 -17.71 6.63
CA PRO A 133 49.79 -17.60 5.38
C PRO A 133 49.03 -18.28 4.25
N SER A 134 48.31 -17.46 3.49
CA SER A 134 47.13 -17.91 2.77
C SER A 134 47.59 -18.92 1.74
N ALA A 135 46.81 -19.99 1.51
CA ALA A 135 47.05 -20.87 0.37
C ALA A 135 47.21 -20.05 -0.93
N SER A 136 46.48 -18.92 -1.03
CA SER A 136 46.63 -17.92 -2.09
C SER A 136 48.00 -17.23 -2.07
N GLY A 137 48.54 -16.82 -0.91
CA GLY A 137 49.88 -16.24 -0.81
C GLY A 137 51.01 -17.26 -1.07
N GLN A 138 50.79 -18.54 -0.77
CA GLN A 138 51.69 -19.60 -1.19
C GLN A 138 51.62 -19.84 -2.70
N LEU A 139 50.42 -19.81 -3.28
CA LEU A 139 50.20 -19.96 -4.72
C LEU A 139 50.80 -18.78 -5.49
N ASP A 140 50.60 -17.54 -5.02
CA ASP A 140 51.22 -16.32 -5.58
C ASP A 140 52.74 -16.44 -5.61
N ARG A 141 53.36 -16.87 -4.49
CA ARG A 141 54.81 -17.11 -4.43
C ARG A 141 55.26 -18.21 -5.39
N GLN A 142 54.49 -19.29 -5.53
CA GLN A 142 54.82 -20.38 -6.46
C GLN A 142 54.69 -19.94 -7.92
N VAL A 143 53.64 -19.20 -8.27
CA VAL A 143 53.42 -18.60 -9.59
C VAL A 143 54.59 -17.68 -9.94
N VAL A 144 54.98 -16.80 -9.01
CA VAL A 144 56.11 -15.88 -9.21
C VAL A 144 57.43 -16.61 -9.39
N ASN A 145 57.72 -17.60 -8.54
CA ASN A 145 58.96 -18.38 -8.66
C ASN A 145 59.05 -19.10 -10.01
N MET A 146 57.96 -19.71 -10.48
CA MET A 146 57.94 -20.37 -11.79
C MET A 146 58.03 -19.39 -12.96
N ALA A 147 57.45 -18.20 -12.84
CA ALA A 147 57.59 -17.15 -13.84
C ALA A 147 59.04 -16.62 -13.90
N ASP A 148 59.70 -16.46 -12.75
CA ASP A 148 61.11 -16.07 -12.65
C ASP A 148 62.04 -17.19 -13.19
N GLU A 149 61.61 -18.46 -13.17
CA GLU A 149 62.26 -19.61 -13.87
C GLU A 149 62.02 -19.61 -15.39
N GLY A 150 61.20 -18.69 -15.92
CA GLY A 150 60.88 -18.57 -17.35
C GLY A 150 59.74 -19.45 -17.84
N CYS A 151 58.90 -20.00 -16.95
CA CYS A 151 57.71 -20.74 -17.35
C CYS A 151 56.61 -19.80 -17.88
N ASP A 152 55.88 -20.25 -18.91
CA ASP A 152 54.73 -19.53 -19.45
C ASP A 152 53.46 -19.73 -18.59
N ALA A 153 52.50 -18.79 -18.64
CA ALA A 153 51.28 -18.80 -17.84
C ALA A 153 50.47 -20.10 -17.98
N ILE A 154 50.43 -20.69 -19.19
CA ILE A 154 49.76 -21.97 -19.45
C ILE A 154 50.47 -23.13 -18.74
N GLN A 155 51.81 -23.10 -18.71
CA GLN A 155 52.63 -24.14 -18.06
C GLN A 155 52.48 -24.07 -16.54
N ILE A 156 52.49 -22.86 -15.99
CA ILE A 156 52.29 -22.60 -14.56
C ILE A 156 50.89 -23.08 -14.14
N ALA A 157 49.84 -22.68 -14.86
CA ALA A 157 48.47 -23.10 -14.60
C ALA A 157 48.30 -24.63 -14.59
N ARG A 158 48.92 -25.31 -15.57
CA ARG A 158 48.90 -26.77 -15.66
C ARG A 158 49.64 -27.44 -14.50
N LYS A 159 50.78 -26.90 -14.07
CA LYS A 159 51.65 -27.48 -13.03
C LYS A 159 51.11 -27.24 -11.61
N LEU A 160 50.42 -26.12 -11.39
CA LEU A 160 49.79 -25.76 -10.12
C LEU A 160 48.31 -26.14 -10.04
N HIS A 161 47.75 -26.73 -11.10
CA HIS A 161 46.33 -27.10 -11.21
C HIS A 161 45.36 -25.92 -10.98
N CYS A 162 45.74 -24.71 -11.40
CA CYS A 162 44.91 -23.50 -11.31
C CYS A 162 44.49 -22.99 -12.70
N SER A 163 43.62 -21.99 -12.74
CA SER A 163 43.14 -21.43 -14.01
C SER A 163 44.16 -20.49 -14.65
N ILE A 164 44.23 -20.45 -15.98
CA ILE A 164 45.16 -19.56 -16.70
C ILE A 164 44.91 -18.09 -16.35
N GLY A 165 43.63 -17.69 -16.27
CA GLY A 165 43.26 -16.31 -15.93
C GLY A 165 43.69 -15.88 -14.52
N GLU A 166 43.70 -16.80 -13.56
CA GLU A 166 44.19 -16.56 -12.20
C GLU A 166 45.70 -16.30 -12.20
N VAL A 167 46.46 -17.09 -12.96
CA VAL A 167 47.92 -16.89 -13.13
C VAL A 167 48.23 -15.56 -13.82
N GLU A 168 47.53 -15.25 -14.92
CA GLU A 168 47.70 -13.98 -15.63
C GLU A 168 47.37 -12.77 -14.74
N LEU A 169 46.31 -12.87 -13.93
CA LEU A 169 45.91 -11.83 -13.00
C LEU A 169 47.00 -11.59 -11.94
N ILE A 170 47.54 -12.64 -11.34
CA ILE A 170 48.64 -12.54 -10.35
C ILE A 170 49.86 -11.85 -10.96
N LEU A 171 50.26 -12.26 -12.17
CA LEU A 171 51.40 -11.64 -12.87
C LEU A 171 51.13 -10.17 -13.24
N ALA A 172 49.91 -9.85 -13.69
CA ALA A 172 49.49 -8.49 -14.04
C ALA A 172 49.44 -7.57 -12.81
N LEU A 173 48.94 -8.05 -11.68
CA LEU A 173 48.90 -7.32 -10.40
C LEU A 173 50.32 -7.02 -9.89
N ARG A 174 51.27 -7.96 -10.04
CA ARG A 174 52.68 -7.70 -9.72
C ARG A 174 53.27 -6.63 -10.63
N GLN A 175 53.04 -6.73 -11.94
CA GLN A 175 53.59 -5.79 -12.91
C GLN A 175 53.03 -4.37 -12.69
N SER A 176 51.75 -4.23 -12.35
CA SER A 176 51.14 -2.94 -12.01
C SER A 176 51.70 -2.34 -10.73
N THR A 177 51.97 -3.17 -9.71
CA THR A 177 52.59 -2.74 -8.44
C THR A 177 54.00 -2.17 -8.66
N TYR A 178 54.83 -2.83 -9.47
CA TYR A 178 56.16 -2.30 -9.83
C TYR A 178 56.09 -1.00 -10.63
N ARG A 179 55.08 -0.87 -11.50
CA ARG A 179 54.91 0.32 -12.35
C ARG A 179 54.46 1.56 -11.57
N SER A 180 53.79 1.37 -10.42
CA SER A 180 53.28 2.47 -9.60
C SER A 180 54.25 2.93 -8.51
N GLY A 181 55.36 2.21 -8.28
CA GLY A 181 56.31 2.47 -7.19
C GLY A 181 57.67 3.06 -7.62
N GLY A 182 57.82 3.48 -8.88
CA GLY A 182 59.02 4.14 -9.41
C GLY A 182 58.68 5.46 -10.07
#